data_AF-A0A087K8S8-F1
#
_entry.id   AF-A0A087K8S8-F1
#
_cell.length_a   1.000
_cell.length_b   1.000
_cell.length_c   1.000
_cell.angle_alpha   90.00
_cell.angle_beta   90.00
_cell.angle_gamma   90.00
#
_symmetry.space_group_name_H-M   'P 1'
#
loop_
_entity.id
_entity.type
_entity.pdbx_description
1 polymer ?
#
loop_
_entity_poly.entity_id
_entity_poly.type
_entity_poly.pdbx_seq_one_letter_code
_entity_poly.pdbx_strand_id
1 'polypeptide(L)'
;MGICIDVLIVDWDHLMSAPGDDQRYAMLHDAGLSVDDDEDAWPDRSPSVGPQWFWPSPPAVGWFGKFDFGNVGSSYKDHFWAGERWEEIRAFVAPDVRSAVDRFIDPLFWDGLEYMADQDTEGAAAHVSVVLPDAPSDHLLWCPPAAISSLKLLWDSVDAELASIRQPFERYARIGLGRMNDFDAFAGLLRGWGDVIGQAQQRGWGAVGLRC
;
A
#
# COMPACT_ATOMS: atom_id res chain seq x y z
N MET A 1 9.29 17.23 7.46
CA MET A 1 8.01 17.08 6.75
C MET A 1 8.09 15.78 5.97
N GLY A 2 7.10 14.90 6.08
CA GLY A 2 7.07 13.65 5.31
C GLY A 2 6.41 13.89 3.96
N ILE A 3 6.75 13.09 2.96
CA ILE A 3 6.02 13.01 1.69
C ILE A 3 4.63 12.44 2.00
N CYS A 4 3.56 13.02 1.45
CA CYS A 4 2.25 12.38 1.54
C CYS A 4 2.03 11.47 0.34
N ILE A 5 1.15 10.48 0.53
CA ILE A 5 0.89 9.45 -0.45
C ILE A 5 -0.62 9.34 -0.66
N ASP A 6 -1.02 9.51 -1.91
CA ASP A 6 -2.37 9.21 -2.37
C ASP A 6 -2.36 7.85 -3.06
N VAL A 7 -3.21 6.93 -2.60
CA VAL A 7 -3.35 5.60 -3.21
C VAL A 7 -4.66 5.51 -3.97
N LEU A 8 -4.55 5.23 -5.26
CA LEU A 8 -5.68 5.05 -6.16
C LEU A 8 -5.67 3.63 -6.71
N ILE A 9 -6.86 3.05 -6.87
CA ILE A 9 -7.07 1.95 -7.80
C ILE A 9 -7.70 2.48 -9.08
N VAL A 10 -7.30 1.95 -10.23
CA VAL A 10 -7.65 2.50 -11.53
C VAL A 10 -7.92 1.42 -12.55
N ASP A 11 -8.90 1.67 -13.41
CA ASP A 11 -9.08 0.94 -14.67
C ASP A 11 -7.81 1.10 -15.50
N TRP A 12 -7.04 0.02 -15.57
CA TRP A 12 -5.71 0.04 -16.16
C TRP A 12 -5.75 0.27 -17.67
N ASP A 13 -6.76 -0.29 -18.35
CA ASP A 13 -6.91 -0.11 -19.79
C ASP A 13 -7.29 1.34 -20.10
N HIS A 14 -8.13 1.96 -19.26
CA HIS A 14 -8.43 3.38 -19.37
C HIS A 14 -7.18 4.24 -19.19
N LEU A 15 -6.40 4.01 -18.12
CA LEU A 15 -5.16 4.76 -17.85
C LEU A 15 -4.14 4.58 -18.98
N MET A 16 -3.95 3.35 -19.46
CA MET A 16 -2.98 3.04 -20.52
C MET A 16 -3.42 3.50 -21.91
N SER A 17 -4.70 3.84 -22.11
CA SER A 17 -5.17 4.45 -23.36
C SER A 17 -4.59 5.86 -23.58
N ALA A 18 -4.14 6.53 -22.52
CA ALA A 18 -3.41 7.78 -22.62
C ALA A 18 -1.99 7.54 -23.18
N PRO A 19 -1.58 8.22 -24.26
CA PRO A 19 -0.36 7.93 -25.00
C PRO A 19 0.96 8.29 -24.28
N GLY A 20 0.94 9.18 -23.29
CA GLY A 20 2.17 9.68 -22.64
C GLY A 20 2.10 9.67 -21.12
N ASP A 21 3.26 9.50 -20.47
CA ASP A 21 3.39 9.42 -19.01
C ASP A 21 2.91 10.71 -18.33
N ASP A 22 3.25 11.88 -18.88
CA ASP A 22 2.77 13.18 -18.38
C ASP A 22 1.24 13.28 -18.39
N GLN A 23 0.59 12.71 -19.42
CA GLN A 23 -0.87 12.71 -19.52
C GLN A 23 -1.50 11.74 -18.51
N ARG A 24 -0.89 10.57 -18.30
CA ARG A 24 -1.32 9.61 -17.26
C ARG A 24 -1.18 10.23 -15.87
N TYR A 25 -0.05 10.87 -15.60
CA TYR A 25 0.18 11.57 -14.34
C TYR A 25 -0.86 12.67 -14.12
N ALA A 26 -1.12 13.51 -15.13
CA ALA A 26 -2.14 14.56 -15.05
C ALA A 26 -3.54 13.98 -14.77
N MET A 27 -3.92 12.88 -15.42
CA MET A 27 -5.19 12.18 -15.18
C MET A 27 -5.29 11.65 -13.75
N LEU A 28 -4.23 11.04 -13.23
CA LEU A 28 -4.19 10.49 -11.87
C LEU A 28 -4.23 11.60 -10.81
N HIS A 29 -3.50 12.69 -11.04
CA HIS A 29 -3.48 13.85 -10.16
C HIS A 29 -4.84 14.56 -10.12
N ASP A 30 -5.48 14.76 -11.27
CA ASP A 30 -6.85 15.30 -11.35
C ASP A 30 -7.86 14.39 -10.64
N ALA A 31 -7.74 13.07 -10.84
CA ALA A 31 -8.57 12.08 -10.14
C ALA A 31 -8.41 12.17 -8.61
N GLY A 32 -7.18 12.25 -8.11
CA GLY A 32 -6.88 12.41 -6.68
C GLY A 32 -7.54 13.65 -6.07
N LEU A 33 -7.46 14.79 -6.76
CA LEU A 33 -8.07 16.06 -6.32
C LEU A 33 -9.60 16.06 -6.42
N SER A 34 -10.18 15.43 -7.44
CA SER A 34 -11.62 15.48 -7.72
C SER A 34 -12.50 14.85 -6.63
N VAL A 35 -11.90 14.03 -5.76
CA VAL A 35 -12.56 13.42 -4.59
C VAL A 35 -12.18 14.09 -3.27
N ASP A 36 -11.19 14.99 -3.30
CA ASP A 36 -10.81 15.85 -2.18
C ASP A 36 -11.65 17.14 -2.13
N ASP A 37 -12.36 17.47 -3.22
CA ASP A 37 -13.27 18.63 -3.33
C ASP A 37 -14.56 18.44 -2.51
N ASP A 38 -14.44 18.73 -1.22
CA ASP A 38 -15.41 19.58 -0.50
C ASP A 38 -14.80 20.06 0.84
N GLU A 39 -13.56 20.59 0.83
CA GLU A 39 -13.03 21.32 1.99
C GLU A 39 -13.83 22.60 2.28
N ASP A 40 -14.45 23.19 1.25
CA ASP A 40 -15.25 24.42 1.36
C ASP A 40 -16.76 24.19 1.67
N ALA A 41 -17.28 22.96 1.58
CA ALA A 41 -18.71 22.71 1.78
C ALA A 41 -19.11 22.48 3.25
N TRP A 42 -18.18 22.08 4.13
CA TRP A 42 -18.52 21.81 5.54
C TRP A 42 -17.34 22.10 6.48
N PRO A 43 -17.38 23.19 7.28
CA PRO A 43 -16.32 23.52 8.26
C PRO A 43 -16.23 22.55 9.45
N ASP A 44 -16.87 21.38 9.38
CA ASP A 44 -16.98 20.41 10.49
C ASP A 44 -16.69 18.96 10.04
N ARG A 45 -15.93 18.77 8.96
CA ARG A 45 -15.43 17.44 8.63
C ARG A 45 -14.31 17.07 9.61
N SER A 46 -14.70 16.40 10.68
CA SER A 46 -13.75 15.74 11.56
C SER A 46 -12.83 14.85 10.72
N PRO A 47 -11.50 14.85 10.99
CA PRO A 47 -10.58 13.96 10.28
C PRO A 47 -11.11 12.53 10.32
N SER A 48 -10.97 11.82 9.21
CA SER A 48 -11.48 10.47 9.04
C SER A 48 -11.01 9.55 10.17
N VAL A 49 -11.97 8.99 10.92
CA VAL A 49 -11.68 8.19 12.12
C VAL A 49 -11.08 6.81 11.76
N GLY A 50 -11.20 6.39 10.50
CA GLY A 50 -10.68 5.12 9.99
C GLY A 50 -10.59 5.07 8.47
N PRO A 51 -10.07 3.96 7.92
CA PRO A 51 -9.85 3.80 6.49
C PRO A 51 -11.17 3.81 5.71
N GLN A 52 -11.17 4.42 4.52
CA GLN A 52 -12.37 4.54 3.69
C GLN A 52 -12.05 4.69 2.20
N TRP A 53 -13.04 4.38 1.38
CA TRP A 53 -12.99 4.55 -0.06
C TRP A 53 -13.73 5.81 -0.52
N PHE A 54 -13.09 6.55 -1.41
CA PHE A 54 -13.70 7.62 -2.17
C PHE A 54 -13.81 7.21 -3.64
N TRP A 55 -15.02 7.29 -4.16
CA TRP A 55 -15.32 6.99 -5.56
C TRP A 55 -15.79 8.27 -6.25
N PRO A 56 -15.46 8.46 -7.54
CA PRO A 56 -15.97 9.59 -8.30
C PRO A 56 -17.50 9.58 -8.33
N SER A 57 -18.10 10.74 -8.05
CA SER A 57 -19.55 10.91 -8.10
C SER A 57 -20.02 11.09 -9.55
N PRO A 58 -21.20 10.55 -9.93
CA PRO A 58 -21.78 10.81 -11.24
C PRO A 58 -21.88 12.32 -11.51
N PRO A 59 -21.58 12.80 -12.74
CA PRO A 59 -21.49 12.04 -13.99
C PRO A 59 -20.07 11.55 -14.36
N ALA A 60 -19.06 11.71 -13.49
CA ALA A 60 -17.73 11.20 -13.77
C ALA A 60 -17.76 9.68 -13.97
N VAL A 61 -17.12 9.18 -15.02
CA VAL A 61 -17.01 7.72 -15.26
C VAL A 61 -16.22 7.14 -14.10
N GLY A 62 -16.76 6.10 -13.46
CA GLY A 62 -16.10 5.40 -12.36
C GLY A 62 -14.91 4.56 -12.83
N TRP A 63 -13.82 5.21 -13.25
CA TRP A 63 -12.58 4.59 -13.72
C TRP A 63 -11.50 4.53 -12.63
N PHE A 64 -11.73 5.14 -11.46
CA PHE A 64 -10.80 5.09 -10.33
C PHE A 64 -11.53 5.05 -8.98
N GLY A 65 -10.80 4.74 -7.92
CA GLY A 65 -11.19 4.98 -6.54
C GLY A 65 -9.97 5.35 -5.70
N LYS A 66 -10.09 6.36 -4.85
CA LYS A 66 -9.05 6.78 -3.91
C LYS A 66 -9.28 6.09 -2.57
N PHE A 67 -8.21 5.58 -1.97
CA PHE A 67 -8.25 5.02 -0.63
C PHE A 67 -7.57 5.96 0.35
N ASP A 68 -8.28 6.29 1.42
CA ASP A 68 -7.74 7.00 2.56
C ASP A 68 -7.50 5.99 3.68
N PHE A 69 -6.26 5.90 4.14
CA PHE A 69 -5.88 5.01 5.25
C PHE A 69 -6.31 5.57 6.62
N GLY A 70 -6.80 6.80 6.68
CA GLY A 70 -7.26 7.48 7.88
C GLY A 70 -6.09 7.97 8.75
N ASN A 71 -6.10 7.58 10.03
CA ASN A 71 -5.17 8.10 11.04
C ASN A 71 -3.69 7.73 10.80
N VAL A 72 -3.42 6.68 10.02
CA VAL A 72 -2.09 6.14 9.75
C VAL A 72 -2.01 5.76 8.28
N GLY A 73 -0.94 6.15 7.58
CA GLY A 73 -0.72 5.77 6.18
C GLY A 73 -0.96 6.89 5.17
N SER A 74 -1.55 8.02 5.57
CA SER A 74 -1.63 9.22 4.72
C SER A 74 -0.27 9.89 4.48
N SER A 75 0.75 9.57 5.30
CA SER A 75 2.14 9.92 5.02
C SER A 75 2.95 8.70 4.60
N TYR A 76 3.80 8.85 3.59
CA TYR A 76 4.81 7.85 3.23
C TYR A 76 5.74 7.53 4.41
N LYS A 77 5.91 8.46 5.36
CA LYS A 77 6.69 8.21 6.57
C LYS A 77 6.09 7.11 7.45
N ASP A 78 4.76 6.95 7.47
CA ASP A 78 4.12 5.87 8.23
C ASP A 78 4.43 4.50 7.60
N HIS A 79 4.46 4.44 6.27
CA HIS A 79 4.87 3.26 5.52
C HIS A 79 6.34 2.90 5.75
N PHE A 80 7.23 3.89 5.70
CA PHE A 80 8.63 3.72 6.04
C PHE A 80 8.80 3.14 7.46
N TRP A 81 8.13 3.71 8.46
CA TRP A 81 8.21 3.20 9.82
C TRP A 81 7.58 1.81 9.96
N ALA A 82 6.55 1.46 9.19
CA ALA A 82 6.04 0.10 9.17
C ALA A 82 7.10 -0.90 8.68
N GLY A 83 7.86 -0.54 7.64
CA GLY A 83 9.02 -1.31 7.17
C GLY A 83 10.08 -1.46 8.25
N GLU A 84 10.48 -0.37 8.91
CA GLU A 84 11.46 -0.42 10.02
C GLU A 84 10.98 -1.30 11.18
N ARG A 85 9.69 -1.22 11.54
CA ARG A 85 9.09 -2.06 12.58
C ARG A 85 9.09 -3.52 12.18
N TRP A 86 8.80 -3.80 10.92
CA TRP A 86 8.87 -5.14 10.38
C TRP A 86 10.30 -5.69 10.46
N GLU A 87 11.30 -4.90 10.07
CA GLU A 87 12.71 -5.29 10.16
C GLU A 87 13.16 -5.63 11.58
N GLU A 88 12.72 -4.88 12.57
CA GLU A 88 13.03 -5.14 13.98
C GLU A 88 12.51 -6.51 14.45
N ILE A 89 11.38 -6.99 13.90
CA ILE A 89 10.66 -8.15 14.44
C ILE A 89 10.70 -9.39 13.54
N ARG A 90 10.99 -9.26 12.24
CA ARG A 90 10.91 -10.33 11.24
C ARG A 90 11.70 -11.58 11.62
N ALA A 91 12.81 -11.43 12.33
CA ALA A 91 13.65 -12.54 12.80
C ALA A 91 12.99 -13.42 13.86
N PHE A 92 11.93 -12.93 14.53
CA PHE A 92 11.20 -13.62 15.58
C PHE A 92 9.84 -14.16 15.12
N VAL A 93 9.50 -13.97 13.84
CA VAL A 93 8.26 -14.45 13.22
C VAL A 93 8.51 -15.80 12.54
N ALA A 94 7.51 -16.68 12.51
CA ALA A 94 7.61 -17.98 11.86
C ALA A 94 8.03 -17.81 10.38
N PRO A 95 8.92 -18.66 9.82
CA PRO A 95 9.49 -18.46 8.49
C PRO A 95 8.46 -18.26 7.36
N ASP A 96 7.37 -19.02 7.39
CA ASP A 96 6.32 -18.94 6.37
C ASP A 96 5.56 -17.60 6.43
N VAL A 97 5.21 -17.16 7.65
CA VAL A 97 4.57 -15.87 7.89
C VAL A 97 5.50 -14.73 7.51
N ARG A 98 6.78 -14.83 7.89
CA ARG A 98 7.82 -13.86 7.51
C ARG A 98 7.91 -13.73 5.99
N SER A 99 8.02 -14.85 5.28
CA SER A 99 8.11 -14.85 3.81
C SER A 99 6.87 -14.23 3.15
N ALA A 100 5.68 -14.50 3.68
CA ALA A 100 4.44 -13.92 3.16
C ALA A 100 4.39 -12.40 3.35
N VAL A 101 4.74 -11.91 4.54
CA VAL A 101 4.75 -10.47 4.85
C VAL A 101 5.83 -9.76 4.03
N ASP A 102 7.06 -10.29 4.00
CA ASP A 102 8.17 -9.76 3.19
C ASP A 102 7.71 -9.51 1.76
N ARG A 103 7.17 -10.55 1.11
CA ARG A 103 6.76 -10.48 -0.30
C ARG A 103 5.52 -9.62 -0.53
N PHE A 104 4.70 -9.39 0.50
CA PHE A 104 3.53 -8.53 0.41
C PHE A 104 3.92 -7.05 0.48
N ILE A 105 4.78 -6.67 1.44
CA ILE A 105 5.10 -5.26 1.68
C ILE A 105 6.24 -4.73 0.81
N ASP A 106 7.14 -5.62 0.36
CA ASP A 106 8.29 -5.31 -0.49
C ASP A 106 7.92 -4.44 -1.70
N PRO A 107 7.00 -4.85 -2.59
CA PRO A 107 6.62 -4.04 -3.74
C PRO A 107 5.70 -2.85 -3.41
N LEU A 108 5.19 -2.73 -2.18
CA LEU A 108 4.21 -1.70 -1.82
C LEU A 108 4.87 -0.45 -1.23
N PHE A 109 5.82 -0.63 -0.31
CA PHE A 109 6.44 0.48 0.39
C PHE A 109 7.76 0.17 1.08
N TRP A 110 8.15 -1.11 1.12
CA TRP A 110 9.40 -1.50 1.77
C TRP A 110 10.58 -1.48 0.78
N ASP A 111 10.28 -1.56 -0.52
CA ASP A 111 11.16 -1.40 -1.68
C ASP A 111 12.50 -2.14 -1.51
N GLY A 112 12.48 -3.43 -1.85
CA GLY A 112 13.60 -4.30 -2.18
C GLY A 112 14.93 -3.88 -1.60
N LEU A 113 15.32 -4.50 -0.48
CA LEU A 113 16.63 -4.37 0.15
C LEU A 113 17.81 -4.40 -0.86
N GLU A 114 18.14 -3.27 -1.49
CA GLU A 114 19.48 -3.02 -2.05
C GLU A 114 20.53 -3.04 -0.92
N TYR A 115 20.09 -3.07 0.34
CA TYR A 115 20.92 -3.21 1.53
C TYR A 115 21.20 -4.66 2.00
N MET A 116 20.64 -5.71 1.35
CA MET A 116 20.87 -7.10 1.78
C MET A 116 21.06 -8.06 0.58
N ALA A 117 21.93 -7.73 -0.37
CA ALA A 117 22.33 -8.65 -1.44
C ALA A 117 23.18 -9.85 -0.94
N ASP A 118 23.54 -9.89 0.35
CA ASP A 118 24.27 -11.00 0.95
C ASP A 118 23.50 -11.52 2.17
N GLN A 119 22.67 -12.55 2.00
CA GLN A 119 22.68 -13.78 2.81
C GLN A 119 21.49 -14.69 2.48
N ASP A 120 21.84 -15.86 1.97
CA ASP A 120 21.13 -17.14 2.03
C ASP A 120 19.70 -17.20 1.48
N THR A 121 19.46 -17.99 0.43
CA THR A 121 19.15 -19.42 0.63
C THR A 121 19.06 -20.21 -0.67
N GLU A 122 19.91 -21.21 -0.73
CA GLU A 122 19.65 -22.51 -1.34
C GLU A 122 18.34 -23.09 -0.75
N GLY A 123 17.34 -23.37 -1.59
CA GLY A 123 16.12 -24.09 -1.17
C GLY A 123 14.76 -23.40 -1.35
N ALA A 124 14.63 -22.38 -2.20
CA ALA A 124 13.33 -21.80 -2.53
C ALA A 124 12.47 -22.77 -3.37
N ALA A 125 11.37 -23.27 -2.78
CA ALA A 125 10.22 -23.74 -3.56
C ALA A 125 9.80 -22.64 -4.54
N ALA A 126 9.08 -22.98 -5.61
CA ALA A 126 8.64 -22.00 -6.62
C ALA A 126 7.78 -20.88 -5.99
N HIS A 127 8.43 -19.83 -5.51
CA HIS A 127 7.82 -18.70 -4.81
C HIS A 127 7.44 -17.63 -5.84
N VAL A 128 6.18 -17.20 -5.81
CA VAL A 128 5.65 -16.10 -6.64
C VAL A 128 6.36 -14.78 -6.29
N SER A 129 7.42 -14.43 -7.00
CA SER A 129 7.99 -13.08 -6.91
C SER A 129 7.04 -12.09 -7.57
N VAL A 130 6.65 -11.03 -6.86
CA VAL A 130 5.88 -9.92 -7.44
C VAL A 130 6.87 -8.88 -7.91
N VAL A 131 7.31 -9.00 -9.17
CA VAL A 131 8.14 -7.97 -9.80
C VAL A 131 7.21 -6.93 -10.38
N LEU A 132 7.23 -5.73 -9.81
CA LEU A 132 6.54 -4.58 -10.40
C LEU A 132 7.36 -4.02 -11.56
N PRO A 133 6.71 -3.52 -12.62
CA PRO A 133 7.38 -2.70 -13.62
C PRO A 133 7.92 -1.41 -12.98
N ASP A 134 8.99 -0.86 -13.55
CA ASP A 134 9.54 0.43 -13.10
C ASP A 134 8.43 1.49 -13.08
N ALA A 135 8.29 2.14 -11.93
CA ALA A 135 7.34 3.22 -11.77
C ALA A 135 7.78 4.42 -12.65
N PRO A 136 6.86 5.06 -13.39
CA PRO A 136 7.16 6.33 -14.03
C PRO A 136 7.60 7.36 -12.99
N SER A 137 8.38 8.36 -13.42
CA SER A 137 8.79 9.48 -12.57
C SER A 137 7.58 10.05 -11.79
N ASP A 138 7.82 10.45 -10.54
CA ASP A 138 6.83 11.03 -9.61
C ASP A 138 5.74 10.08 -9.06
N HIS A 139 5.84 8.78 -9.32
CA HIS A 139 5.00 7.76 -8.70
C HIS A 139 5.76 7.06 -7.55
N LEU A 140 5.04 6.77 -6.47
CA LEU A 140 5.53 5.97 -5.34
C LEU A 140 5.18 4.48 -5.47
N LEU A 141 4.15 4.16 -6.25
CA LEU A 141 3.74 2.79 -6.55
C LEU A 141 3.15 2.73 -7.96
N TRP A 142 3.51 1.70 -8.72
CA TRP A 142 2.97 1.42 -10.05
C TRP A 142 2.68 -0.08 -10.21
N CYS A 143 1.47 -0.50 -9.82
CA CYS A 143 1.11 -1.90 -9.71
C CYS A 143 0.02 -2.31 -10.72
N PRO A 144 0.37 -3.01 -11.82
CA PRO A 144 -0.61 -3.44 -12.82
C PRO A 144 -1.54 -4.55 -12.29
N PRO A 145 -2.72 -4.78 -12.91
CA PRO A 145 -3.69 -5.79 -12.48
C PRO A 145 -3.14 -7.21 -12.30
N ALA A 146 -2.14 -7.58 -13.12
CA ALA A 146 -1.47 -8.88 -13.00
C ALA A 146 -0.69 -9.01 -11.68
N ALA A 147 0.00 -7.96 -11.24
CA ALA A 147 0.71 -7.93 -9.96
C ALA A 147 -0.26 -7.89 -8.77
N ILE A 148 -1.39 -7.16 -8.90
CA ILE A 148 -2.46 -7.13 -7.90
C ILE A 148 -2.96 -8.55 -7.56
N SER A 149 -3.13 -9.40 -8.58
CA SER A 149 -3.59 -10.78 -8.37
C SER A 149 -2.61 -11.60 -7.53
N SER A 150 -1.31 -11.44 -7.76
CA SER A 150 -0.27 -12.09 -6.96
C SER A 150 -0.20 -11.54 -5.54
N LEU A 151 -0.32 -10.21 -5.38
CA LEU A 151 -0.37 -9.55 -4.07
C LEU A 151 -1.58 -9.98 -3.26
N LYS A 152 -2.72 -10.25 -3.91
CA LYS A 152 -3.92 -10.74 -3.24
C LYS A 152 -3.72 -12.09 -2.57
N LEU A 153 -3.02 -13.02 -3.22
CA LEU A 153 -2.70 -14.33 -2.65
C LEU A 153 -1.76 -14.21 -1.44
N LEU A 154 -0.81 -13.28 -1.51
CA LEU A 154 0.09 -12.98 -0.39
C LEU A 154 -0.68 -12.36 0.76
N TRP A 155 -1.55 -11.39 0.48
CA TRP A 155 -2.42 -10.77 1.47
C TRP A 155 -3.30 -11.80 2.19
N ASP A 156 -3.93 -12.72 1.47
CA ASP A 156 -4.77 -13.77 2.10
C ASP A 156 -3.97 -14.65 3.07
N SER A 157 -2.70 -14.89 2.78
CA SER A 157 -1.80 -15.62 3.67
C SER A 157 -1.37 -14.76 4.87
N VAL A 158 -1.10 -13.47 4.64
CA VAL A 158 -0.73 -12.52 5.71
C VAL A 158 -1.89 -12.28 6.67
N ASP A 159 -3.10 -12.03 6.17
CA ASP A 159 -4.27 -11.72 7.01
C ASP A 159 -4.64 -12.88 7.93
N ALA A 160 -4.57 -14.12 7.42
CA ALA A 160 -4.80 -15.32 8.20
C ALA A 160 -3.85 -15.44 9.41
N GLU A 161 -2.62 -14.99 9.26
CA GLU A 161 -1.56 -15.12 10.26
C GLU A 161 -1.22 -13.80 10.97
N LEU A 162 -1.90 -12.70 10.64
CA LEU A 162 -1.58 -11.36 11.13
C LEU A 162 -1.62 -11.30 12.66
N ALA A 163 -2.56 -12.01 13.29
CA ALA A 163 -2.67 -12.09 14.74
C ALA A 163 -1.44 -12.75 15.40
N SER A 164 -0.74 -13.66 14.71
CA SER A 164 0.47 -14.32 15.23
C SER A 164 1.64 -13.34 15.39
N ILE A 165 1.66 -12.25 14.63
CA ILE A 165 2.72 -11.23 14.62
C ILE A 165 2.63 -10.30 15.84
N ARG A 166 1.46 -10.22 16.50
CA ARG A 166 1.25 -9.35 17.67
C ARG A 166 2.26 -9.59 18.78
N GLN A 167 2.48 -10.86 19.15
CA GLN A 167 3.36 -11.19 20.26
C GLN A 167 4.83 -10.84 19.98
N PRO A 168 5.39 -11.15 18.79
CA PRO A 168 6.69 -10.63 18.38
C PRO A 168 6.75 -9.09 18.37
N PHE A 169 5.72 -8.43 17.84
CA PHE A 169 5.66 -6.97 17.77
C PHE A 169 5.75 -6.33 19.16
N GLU A 170 4.88 -6.71 20.08
CA GLU A 170 4.82 -6.15 21.43
C GLU A 170 6.09 -6.42 22.26
N ARG A 171 6.81 -7.51 21.93
CA ARG A 171 8.01 -7.93 22.67
C ARG A 171 9.30 -7.31 22.15
N TYR A 172 9.43 -7.19 20.82
CA TYR A 172 10.71 -6.87 20.17
C TYR A 172 10.72 -5.53 19.46
N ALA A 173 9.57 -4.99 19.03
CA ALA A 173 9.52 -3.69 18.40
C ALA A 173 9.97 -2.62 19.40
N ARG A 174 10.92 -1.77 18.99
CA ARG A 174 11.42 -0.72 19.87
C ARG A 174 10.40 0.40 19.96
N ILE A 175 10.05 0.86 21.16
CA ILE A 175 9.25 2.09 21.25
C ILE A 175 10.08 3.24 20.67
N GLY A 176 9.55 3.89 19.62
CA GLY A 176 10.25 4.94 18.87
C GLY A 176 9.41 6.21 18.73
N LEU A 177 9.92 7.15 17.93
CA LEU A 177 9.23 8.41 17.62
C LEU A 177 8.45 8.25 16.30
N GLY A 178 7.12 8.18 16.36
CA GLY A 178 6.27 8.06 15.18
C GLY A 178 4.81 7.76 15.52
N ARG A 179 3.94 7.62 14.50
CA ARG A 179 2.57 7.10 14.65
C ARG A 179 2.51 5.55 14.63
N MET A 180 3.62 4.91 14.26
CA MET A 180 3.78 3.45 14.14
C MET A 180 4.43 2.85 15.39
N ASN A 181 3.77 2.98 16.54
CA ASN A 181 4.33 2.55 17.84
C ASN A 181 3.64 1.33 18.45
N ASP A 182 2.49 0.94 17.93
CA ASP A 182 1.75 -0.21 18.39
C ASP A 182 1.38 -1.13 17.22
N PHE A 183 1.04 -2.35 17.58
CA PHE A 183 0.68 -3.37 16.62
C PHE A 183 -0.62 -3.04 15.90
N ASP A 184 -1.57 -2.35 16.54
CA ASP A 184 -2.87 -2.06 15.94
C ASP A 184 -2.74 -1.08 14.78
N ALA A 185 -1.86 -0.09 14.91
CA ALA A 185 -1.49 0.81 13.84
C ALA A 185 -0.79 0.06 12.70
N PHE A 186 0.20 -0.80 13.01
CA PHE A 186 0.93 -1.59 12.00
C PHE A 186 -0.01 -2.53 11.23
N ALA A 187 -0.83 -3.29 11.95
CA ALA A 187 -1.83 -4.17 11.39
C ALA A 187 -2.92 -3.40 10.64
N GLY A 188 -3.28 -2.20 11.11
CA GLY A 188 -4.20 -1.30 10.43
C GLY A 188 -3.69 -0.87 9.06
N LEU A 189 -2.41 -0.50 8.96
CA LEU A 189 -1.78 -0.15 7.69
C LEU A 189 -1.76 -1.35 6.73
N LEU A 190 -1.36 -2.54 7.20
CA LEU A 190 -1.36 -3.75 6.39
C LEU A 190 -2.76 -4.12 5.89
N ARG A 191 -3.78 -4.00 6.75
CA ARG A 191 -5.19 -4.20 6.35
C ARG A 191 -5.66 -3.16 5.35
N GLY A 192 -5.25 -1.90 5.49
CA GLY A 192 -5.54 -0.88 4.50
C GLY A 192 -5.00 -1.26 3.12
N TRP A 193 -3.75 -1.74 3.05
CA TRP A 193 -3.21 -2.29 1.80
C TRP A 193 -3.97 -3.54 1.33
N GLY A 194 -4.34 -4.42 2.25
CA GLY A 194 -5.22 -5.56 1.98
C GLY A 194 -6.53 -5.16 1.31
N ASP A 195 -7.16 -4.09 1.78
CA ASP A 195 -8.38 -3.54 1.20
C ASP A 195 -8.14 -2.95 -0.20
N VAL A 196 -7.05 -2.18 -0.37
CA VAL A 196 -6.62 -1.66 -1.69
C VAL A 196 -6.46 -2.80 -2.69
N ILE A 197 -5.68 -3.82 -2.35
CA ILE A 197 -5.40 -4.97 -3.20
C ILE A 197 -6.67 -5.79 -3.45
N GLY A 198 -7.49 -6.00 -2.43
CA GLY A 198 -8.77 -6.72 -2.54
C GLY A 198 -9.74 -6.04 -3.50
N GLN A 199 -9.90 -4.72 -3.38
CA GLN A 199 -10.78 -3.95 -4.27
C GLN A 199 -10.23 -3.87 -5.70
N ALA A 200 -8.93 -3.64 -5.86
CA ALA A 200 -8.29 -3.65 -7.18
C ALA A 200 -8.49 -5.01 -7.87
N GLN A 201 -8.27 -6.12 -7.16
CA GLN A 201 -8.41 -7.47 -7.69
C GLN A 201 -9.85 -7.78 -8.10
N GLN A 202 -10.84 -7.42 -7.29
CA GLN A 202 -12.25 -7.63 -7.61
C GLN A 202 -12.70 -6.92 -8.89
N ARG A 203 -12.05 -5.79 -9.21
CA ARG A 203 -12.37 -4.97 -10.40
C ARG A 203 -11.51 -5.31 -11.62
N GLY A 204 -10.47 -6.13 -11.46
CA GLY A 204 -9.45 -6.32 -12.50
C GLY A 204 -8.63 -5.04 -12.76
N TRP A 205 -8.50 -4.18 -11.75
CA TRP A 205 -7.85 -2.88 -11.81
C TRP A 205 -6.42 -2.93 -11.28
N GLY A 206 -5.62 -1.91 -11.58
CA GLY A 206 -4.30 -1.73 -10.98
C GLY A 206 -4.34 -0.76 -9.81
N ALA A 207 -3.22 -0.63 -9.10
CA ALA A 207 -3.03 0.34 -8.01
C ALA A 207 -1.86 1.26 -8.29
N VAL A 208 -2.01 2.54 -7.92
CA VAL A 208 -1.03 3.60 -8.14
C VAL A 208 -0.88 4.41 -6.85
N GLY A 209 0.36 4.71 -6.49
CA GLY A 209 0.68 5.62 -5.40
C GLY A 209 1.25 6.91 -5.96
N LEU A 210 0.63 8.04 -5.66
CA LEU A 210 1.07 9.38 -6.07
C LEU A 210 1.64 10.15 -4.89
N ARG A 211 2.56 11.07 -5.19
CA ARG A 211 2.94 12.10 -4.24
C ARG A 211 1.86 13.17 -4.19
N CYS A 212 1.49 13.53 -2.98
CA CYS A 212 0.95 14.83 -2.63
C CYS A 212 1.99 15.56 -1.75
#